data_AF-A0A3R7DVF1-F1
#
_entry.id   AF-A0A3R7DVF1-F1
#
_cell.length_a   1.000
_cell.length_b   1.000
_cell.length_c   1.000
_cell.angle_alpha   90.00
_cell.angle_beta   90.00
_cell.angle_gamma   90.00
#
_symmetry.space_group_name_H-M   'P 1'
#
loop_
_entity.id
_entity.type
_entity.pdbx_description
1 polymer ?
#
loop_
_entity_poly.entity_id
_entity_poly.type
_entity_poly.pdbx_seq_one_letter_code
_entity_poly.pdbx_strand_id
1 'polypeptide(L)'
;MIIDIDTYMSTMDSQDYDKNEIAIDQAFSDLPSVYKAELINKFYSCYTDESSSTVLRANIEFCAPILWSVLPKEDRHQIGHRLDQDIVSGNWQKTEKGIEFLISINGLKYVSSSSRRAIFDPPIQNLEQNLDE
;
A
#
# COMPACT_ATOMS: atom_id res chain seq x y z
N MET A 1 19.92 -5.37 -15.13
CA MET A 1 18.65 -5.92 -15.63
C MET A 1 17.60 -4.85 -15.41
N ILE A 2 16.94 -4.36 -16.46
CA ILE A 2 15.83 -3.42 -16.30
C ILE A 2 14.59 -4.30 -16.13
N ILE A 3 14.02 -4.31 -14.93
CA ILE A 3 12.71 -4.92 -14.71
C ILE A 3 11.69 -3.94 -15.29
N ASP A 4 10.91 -4.39 -16.27
CA ASP A 4 9.72 -3.68 -16.71
C ASP A 4 8.63 -3.90 -15.66
N ILE A 5 8.27 -2.82 -14.95
CA ILE A 5 7.30 -2.84 -13.86
C ILE A 5 5.92 -3.27 -14.35
N ASP A 6 5.52 -2.91 -15.57
CA ASP A 6 4.21 -3.30 -16.10
C ASP A 6 4.16 -4.81 -16.41
N THR A 7 5.26 -5.37 -16.92
CA THR A 7 5.41 -6.82 -17.09
C THR A 7 5.39 -7.54 -15.73
N TYR A 8 6.04 -6.98 -14.71
CA TYR A 8 6.02 -7.54 -13.37
C TYR A 8 4.61 -7.51 -12.74
N MET A 9 3.90 -6.39 -12.84
CA MET A 9 2.50 -6.28 -12.41
C MET A 9 1.59 -7.27 -13.13
N SER A 10 1.80 -7.49 -14.43
CA SER A 10 1.04 -8.47 -15.21
C SER A 10 1.30 -9.90 -14.73
N THR A 11 2.54 -10.20 -14.34
CA THR A 11 2.91 -11.49 -13.75
C THR A 11 2.27 -11.68 -12.37
N MET A 12 2.20 -10.61 -11.58
CA MET A 12 1.49 -10.60 -10.29
C MET A 12 -0.03 -10.73 -10.43
N ASP A 13 -0.62 -10.46 -11.60
CA ASP A 13 -2.04 -10.70 -11.88
C ASP A 13 -2.28 -12.11 -12.44
N SER A 14 -1.48 -13.09 -11.99
CA SER A 14 -1.63 -14.50 -12.30
C SER A 14 -1.83 -15.32 -11.03
N GLN A 15 -2.59 -16.41 -11.14
CA GLN A 15 -2.74 -17.38 -10.05
C GLN A 15 -1.45 -18.19 -9.81
N ASP A 16 -0.58 -18.27 -10.82
CA ASP A 16 0.67 -19.03 -10.76
C ASP A 16 1.85 -18.19 -10.23
N TYR A 17 1.59 -16.99 -9.69
CA TYR A 17 2.62 -16.15 -9.12
C TYR A 17 3.29 -16.82 -7.92
N ASP A 18 4.59 -17.09 -8.04
CA ASP A 18 5.38 -17.72 -6.98
C ASP A 18 5.66 -16.74 -5.84
N LYS A 19 5.00 -16.96 -4.69
CA LYS A 19 5.18 -16.18 -3.46
C LYS A 19 6.42 -16.62 -2.67
N ASN A 20 7.55 -16.76 -3.35
CA ASN A 20 8.81 -17.09 -2.72
C ASN A 20 9.42 -15.82 -2.10
N GLU A 21 9.25 -15.67 -0.79
CA GLU A 21 9.69 -14.49 -0.02
C GLU A 21 11.17 -14.17 -0.24
N ILE A 22 12.05 -15.18 -0.25
CA ILE A 22 13.50 -14.99 -0.41
C ILE A 22 13.83 -14.45 -1.80
N ALA A 23 13.22 -15.03 -2.84
CA ALA A 23 13.44 -14.58 -4.22
C ALA A 23 12.94 -13.15 -4.43
N ILE A 24 11.78 -12.82 -3.86
CA ILE A 24 11.17 -11.49 -3.96
C ILE A 24 12.00 -10.45 -3.19
N ASP A 25 12.43 -10.75 -1.97
CA ASP A 25 13.26 -9.85 -1.15
C ASP A 25 14.59 -9.55 -1.83
N GLN A 26 15.26 -10.57 -2.37
CA GLN A 26 16.49 -10.39 -3.14
C GLN A 26 16.25 -9.52 -4.38
N ALA A 27 15.20 -9.82 -5.15
CA ALA A 27 14.85 -9.06 -6.34
C ALA A 27 14.57 -7.59 -6.01
N PHE A 28 13.79 -7.32 -4.95
CA PHE A 28 13.50 -5.96 -4.52
C PHE A 28 14.74 -5.27 -3.98
N SER A 29 15.58 -5.94 -3.21
CA SER A 29 16.82 -5.37 -2.68
C SER A 29 17.75 -4.89 -3.80
N ASP A 30 17.86 -5.66 -4.88
CA ASP A 30 18.73 -5.38 -6.02
C ASP A 30 18.18 -4.31 -6.97
N LEU A 31 16.89 -3.94 -6.85
CA LEU A 31 16.31 -2.88 -7.67
C LEU A 31 16.96 -1.52 -7.38
N PRO A 32 17.30 -0.73 -8.43
CA PRO A 32 17.64 0.67 -8.25
C PRO A 32 16.52 1.44 -7.56
N SER A 33 16.89 2.47 -6.76
CA SER A 33 15.94 3.23 -5.93
C SER A 33 14.74 3.78 -6.73
N VAL A 34 14.97 4.24 -7.96
CA VAL A 34 13.91 4.79 -8.82
C VAL A 34 12.84 3.74 -9.12
N TYR A 35 13.24 2.48 -9.38
CA TYR A 35 12.29 1.41 -9.66
C TYR A 35 11.56 0.92 -8.41
N LYS A 36 12.21 0.96 -7.22
CA LYS A 36 11.52 0.69 -5.94
C LYS A 36 10.40 1.70 -5.70
N ALA A 37 10.70 2.98 -5.92
CA ALA A 37 9.75 4.08 -5.77
C ALA A 37 8.59 3.97 -6.78
N GLU A 38 8.89 3.66 -8.04
CA GLU A 38 7.88 3.46 -9.07
C GLU A 38 6.97 2.26 -8.74
N LEU A 39 7.56 1.13 -8.33
CA LEU A 39 6.82 -0.09 -8.03
C LEU A 39 5.86 0.08 -6.85
N ILE A 40 6.28 0.72 -5.75
CA ILE A 40 5.38 0.95 -4.61
C ILE A 40 4.24 1.90 -4.97
N ASN A 41 4.51 2.89 -5.84
CA ASN A 41 3.47 3.76 -6.35
C ASN A 41 2.48 3.00 -7.23
N LYS A 42 2.96 2.05 -8.05
CA LYS A 42 2.10 1.17 -8.85
C LYS A 42 1.28 0.23 -7.97
N PHE A 43 1.87 -0.37 -6.93
CA PHE A 43 1.16 -1.17 -5.93
C PHE A 43 0.02 -0.38 -5.30
N TYR A 44 0.28 0.83 -4.79
CA TYR A 44 -0.77 1.67 -4.20
C TYR A 44 -1.87 2.00 -5.22
N SER A 45 -1.51 2.38 -6.46
CA SER A 45 -2.48 2.71 -7.50
C SER A 45 -3.39 1.52 -7.83
N CYS A 46 -2.82 0.34 -8.09
CA CYS A 46 -3.60 -0.86 -8.39
C CYS A 46 -4.44 -1.28 -7.17
N TYR A 47 -3.86 -1.27 -5.97
CA TYR A 47 -4.59 -1.66 -4.77
C TYR A 47 -5.79 -0.73 -4.46
N THR A 48 -5.70 0.55 -4.83
CA THR A 48 -6.81 1.50 -4.63
C THR A 48 -7.78 1.58 -5.79
N ASP A 49 -7.47 0.96 -6.93
CA ASP A 49 -8.33 0.92 -8.11
C ASP A 49 -9.41 -0.16 -8.00
N GLU A 50 -10.69 0.23 -8.08
CA GLU A 50 -11.85 -0.66 -8.00
C GLU A 50 -11.85 -1.77 -9.07
N SER A 51 -11.22 -1.53 -10.22
CA SER A 51 -11.13 -2.49 -11.32
C SER A 51 -10.05 -3.57 -11.12
N SER A 52 -9.17 -3.41 -10.13
CA SER A 52 -8.09 -4.37 -9.88
C SER A 52 -8.62 -5.70 -9.36
N SER A 53 -8.10 -6.78 -9.94
CA SER A 53 -8.48 -8.15 -9.57
C SER A 53 -8.17 -8.45 -8.11
N THR A 54 -8.93 -9.39 -7.53
CA THR A 54 -8.68 -9.89 -6.18
C THR A 54 -7.35 -10.64 -6.07
N VAL A 55 -6.93 -11.31 -7.15
CA VAL A 55 -5.64 -12.01 -7.24
C VAL A 55 -4.49 -11.02 -7.14
N LEU A 56 -4.53 -9.94 -7.93
CA LEU A 56 -3.51 -8.90 -7.91
C LEU A 56 -3.42 -8.23 -6.54
N ARG A 57 -4.56 -7.89 -5.93
CA ARG A 57 -4.60 -7.32 -4.57
C ARG A 57 -3.94 -8.23 -3.53
N ALA A 58 -4.28 -9.52 -3.54
CA ALA A 58 -3.70 -10.50 -2.63
C ALA A 58 -2.19 -10.72 -2.86
N ASN A 59 -1.71 -10.56 -4.10
CA ASN A 59 -0.30 -10.64 -4.43
C ASN A 59 0.45 -9.37 -4.02
N ILE A 60 -0.18 -8.19 -4.16
CA ILE A 60 0.33 -6.92 -3.63
C ILE A 60 0.42 -6.97 -2.10
N GLU A 61 -0.59 -7.48 -1.39
CA GLU A 61 -0.56 -7.61 0.08
C GLU A 61 0.62 -8.45 0.58
N PHE A 62 1.01 -9.46 -0.20
CA PHE A 62 2.20 -10.27 0.10
C PHE A 62 3.50 -9.52 -0.19
N CYS A 63 3.60 -8.83 -1.34
CA CYS A 63 4.85 -8.22 -1.79
C CYS A 63 5.13 -6.84 -1.17
N ALA A 64 4.08 -6.05 -0.90
CA ALA A 64 4.22 -4.67 -0.47
C ALA A 64 4.99 -4.53 0.87
N PRO A 65 4.79 -5.37 1.90
CA PRO A 65 5.60 -5.30 3.12
C PRO A 65 7.10 -5.55 2.87
N ILE A 66 7.43 -6.46 1.95
CA ILE A 66 8.82 -6.78 1.58
C ILE A 66 9.46 -5.56 0.91
N LEU A 67 8.80 -5.00 -0.12
CA LEU A 67 9.27 -3.78 -0.79
C LEU A 67 9.37 -2.60 0.18
N TRP A 68 8.40 -2.47 1.09
CA TRP A 68 8.35 -1.43 2.12
C TRP A 68 9.56 -1.46 3.05
N SER A 69 10.12 -2.64 3.33
CA SER A 69 11.28 -2.77 4.21
C SER A 69 12.53 -2.12 3.63
N VAL A 70 12.71 -2.17 2.29
CA VAL A 70 13.89 -1.67 1.56
C VAL A 70 13.69 -0.27 0.96
N LEU A 71 12.51 0.32 1.08
CA LEU A 71 12.21 1.68 0.61
C LEU A 71 12.86 2.76 1.50
N PRO A 72 13.47 3.80 0.92
CA PRO A 72 13.95 4.95 1.68
C PRO A 72 12.79 5.75 2.28
N LYS A 73 13.10 6.54 3.33
CA LYS A 73 12.10 7.26 4.12
C LYS A 73 11.27 8.25 3.28
N GLU A 74 11.89 8.92 2.31
CA GLU A 74 11.21 9.89 1.45
C GLU A 74 10.10 9.25 0.62
N ASP A 75 10.34 8.09 0.02
CA ASP A 75 9.33 7.36 -0.76
C ASP A 75 8.19 6.87 0.14
N ARG A 76 8.47 6.49 1.39
CA ARG A 76 7.43 6.13 2.38
C ARG A 76 6.54 7.33 2.73
N HIS A 77 7.13 8.52 2.89
CA HIS A 77 6.37 9.76 3.05
C HIS A 77 5.53 10.09 1.84
N GLN A 78 6.04 9.87 0.63
CA GLN A 78 5.28 10.06 -0.61
C GLN A 78 4.01 9.21 -0.61
N ILE A 79 4.08 7.93 -0.25
CA ILE A 79 2.87 7.07 -0.18
C ILE A 79 1.91 7.55 0.91
N GLY A 80 2.42 7.99 2.07
CA GLY A 80 1.58 8.61 3.10
C GLY A 80 0.83 9.85 2.60
N HIS A 81 1.51 10.70 1.81
CA HIS A 81 0.93 11.88 1.20
C HIS A 81 -0.14 11.54 0.15
N ARG A 82 -0.01 10.42 -0.55
CA ARG A 82 -1.05 9.97 -1.49
C ARG A 82 -2.35 9.64 -0.76
N LEU A 83 -2.28 8.98 0.41
CA LEU A 83 -3.48 8.77 1.22
C LEU A 83 -4.06 10.09 1.74
N ASP A 84 -3.22 11.05 2.15
CA ASP A 84 -3.70 12.38 2.54
C ASP A 84 -4.51 13.03 1.40
N GLN A 85 -4.05 12.93 0.16
CA GLN A 85 -4.75 13.45 -1.01
C GLN A 85 -6.07 12.73 -1.27
N ASP A 86 -6.09 11.40 -1.15
CA ASP A 86 -7.30 10.60 -1.34
C ASP A 86 -8.38 10.97 -0.31
N ILE A 87 -8.00 11.15 0.96
CA ILE A 87 -8.90 11.63 2.03
C ILE A 87 -9.49 12.99 1.69
N VAL A 88 -8.65 13.95 1.27
CA VAL A 88 -9.10 15.31 0.92
C VAL A 88 -10.00 15.31 -0.32
N SER A 89 -9.80 14.37 -1.25
CA SER A 89 -10.61 14.27 -2.48
C SER A 89 -12.04 13.80 -2.23
N GLY A 90 -12.34 13.21 -1.07
CA GLY A 90 -13.68 12.72 -0.72
C GLY A 90 -14.10 11.43 -1.44
N ASN A 91 -13.18 10.75 -2.12
CA ASN A 91 -13.45 9.41 -2.67
C ASN A 91 -13.32 8.36 -1.55
N TRP A 92 -14.45 7.98 -0.95
CA TRP A 92 -14.50 7.06 0.18
C TRP A 92 -13.90 5.69 -0.14
N GLN A 93 -14.27 5.09 -1.26
CA GLN A 93 -13.84 3.74 -1.66
C GLN A 93 -12.32 3.69 -1.83
N LYS A 94 -11.75 4.69 -2.52
CA LYS A 94 -10.32 4.80 -2.71
C LYS A 94 -9.59 5.04 -1.39
N THR A 95 -10.16 5.87 -0.52
CA THR A 95 -9.63 6.16 0.82
C THR A 95 -9.61 4.90 1.68
N GLU A 96 -10.70 4.14 1.73
CA GLU A 96 -10.80 2.89 2.47
C GLU A 96 -9.73 1.89 2.04
N LYS A 97 -9.57 1.68 0.73
CA LYS A 97 -8.49 0.83 0.19
C LYS A 97 -7.09 1.37 0.45
N GLY A 98 -6.91 2.68 0.43
CA GLY A 98 -5.64 3.31 0.77
C GLY A 98 -5.27 3.11 2.26
N ILE A 99 -6.26 3.17 3.14
CA ILE A 99 -6.10 2.85 4.58
C ILE A 99 -5.73 1.38 4.74
N GLU A 100 -6.46 0.45 4.12
CA GLU A 100 -6.17 -0.99 4.16
C GLU A 100 -4.73 -1.28 3.69
N PHE A 101 -4.30 -0.69 2.57
CA PHE A 101 -2.93 -0.81 2.05
C PHE A 101 -1.88 -0.32 3.05
N LEU A 102 -2.09 0.86 3.65
CA LEU A 102 -1.13 1.38 4.62
C LEU A 102 -1.14 0.62 5.95
N ILE A 103 -2.25 -0.02 6.33
CA ILE A 103 -2.28 -0.92 7.48
C ILE A 103 -1.43 -2.15 7.20
N SER A 104 -1.57 -2.79 6.03
CA SER A 104 -0.86 -4.03 5.71
C SER A 104 0.67 -3.89 5.72
N ILE A 105 1.18 -2.69 5.42
CA ILE A 105 2.63 -2.38 5.45
C ILE A 105 3.07 -1.58 6.68
N ASN A 106 2.19 -1.38 7.68
CA ASN A 106 2.45 -0.54 8.86
C ASN A 106 2.96 0.88 8.50
N GLY A 107 2.33 1.48 7.49
CA GLY A 107 2.71 2.74 6.87
C GLY A 107 1.94 3.98 7.36
N LEU A 108 0.88 3.81 8.16
CA LEU A 108 0.07 4.95 8.65
C LEU A 108 0.85 6.01 9.44
N LYS A 109 2.03 5.66 9.99
CA LYS A 109 2.93 6.62 10.64
C LYS A 109 3.47 7.71 9.70
N TYR A 110 3.43 7.50 8.39
CA TYR A 110 3.89 8.46 7.39
C TYR A 110 2.79 9.39 6.86
N VAL A 111 1.54 9.14 7.26
CA VAL A 111 0.36 9.97 6.94
C VAL A 111 0.37 11.24 7.80
N SER A 112 -0.30 12.32 7.39
CA SER A 112 -0.40 13.51 8.24
C SER A 112 -1.15 13.25 9.56
N SER A 113 -0.86 14.03 10.59
CA SER A 113 -1.57 13.93 11.88
C SER A 113 -3.06 14.23 11.76
N SER A 114 -3.46 15.09 10.84
CA SER A 114 -4.88 15.42 10.61
C SER A 114 -5.63 14.25 9.97
N SER A 115 -5.05 13.63 8.95
CA SER A 115 -5.63 12.45 8.32
C SER A 115 -5.67 11.25 9.26
N ARG A 116 -4.62 11.03 10.07
CA ARG A 116 -4.66 9.98 11.12
C ARG A 116 -5.82 10.18 12.09
N ARG A 117 -6.07 11.41 12.55
CA ARG A 117 -7.24 11.71 13.40
C ARG A 117 -8.54 11.40 12.68
N ALA A 118 -8.68 11.79 11.41
CA ALA A 118 -9.85 11.46 10.61
C ALA A 118 -10.09 9.93 10.48
N ILE A 119 -9.02 9.13 10.47
CA ILE A 119 -9.10 7.66 10.41
C ILE A 119 -9.46 7.05 11.78
N PHE A 120 -8.80 7.49 12.86
CA PHE A 120 -8.86 6.81 14.17
C PHE A 120 -9.90 7.38 15.14
N ASP A 121 -10.20 8.67 15.09
CA ASP A 121 -11.13 9.30 16.04
C ASP A 121 -12.55 8.70 15.92
N PRO A 122 -13.12 8.45 14.72
CA PRO A 122 -14.46 7.87 14.61
C PRO A 122 -14.61 6.47 15.26
N PRO A 123 -13.75 5.46 14.98
CA PRO A 123 -13.88 4.17 15.64
C PRO A 123 -13.61 4.25 17.15
N ILE A 124 -12.72 5.13 17.61
CA ILE A 124 -12.50 5.34 19.05
C ILE A 124 -13.77 5.87 19.72
N GLN A 125 -14.39 6.91 19.16
CA GLN A 125 -15.63 7.47 19.69
C GLN A 125 -16.78 6.45 19.67
N ASN A 126 -16.87 5.64 18.62
CA ASN A 126 -17.85 4.58 18.54
C ASN A 126 -17.64 3.55 19.66
N LEU A 127 -16.41 3.11 19.90
CA LEU A 127 -16.10 2.21 21.01
C LEU A 127 -16.46 2.85 22.35
N GLU A 128 -16.04 4.10 22.60
CA GLU A 128 -16.33 4.84 23.83
C GLU A 128 -17.83 4.95 24.14
N GLN A 129 -18.65 5.20 23.11
CA GLN A 129 -20.11 5.31 23.25
C GLN A 129 -20.81 3.98 23.55
N ASN A 130 -20.18 2.84 23.25
CA ASN A 130 -20.74 1.51 23.43
C ASN A 130 -20.06 0.74 24.59
N LEU A 131 -19.20 1.39 25.40
CA LEU A 131 -18.56 0.76 26.57
C LEU A 131 -19.51 0.63 27.78
N ASP A 132 -20.61 1.37 27.81
CA ASP A 132 -21.56 1.44 28.92
C ASP A 132 -22.86 0.61 28.69
N GLU A 133 -22.88 -0.26 27.66
CA GLU A 133 -23.89 -1.33 27.47
C GLU A 133 -23.35 -2.68 27.95
#